data_AF-A0A3C0GQ31-F1
#
_entry.id   AF-A0A3C0GQ31-F1
#
_cell.length_a   1.000
_cell.length_b   1.000
_cell.length_c   1.000
_cell.angle_alpha   90.00
_cell.angle_beta   90.00
_cell.angle_gamma   90.00
#
_symmetry.space_group_name_H-M   'P 1'
#
loop_
_entity.id
_entity.type
_entity.pdbx_description
1 polymer ?
#
loop_
_entity_poly.entity_id
_entity_poly.type
_entity_poly.pdbx_seq_one_letter_code
_entity_poly.pdbx_strand_id
1 'polypeptide(L)'
;MKIVFAGTPEFAVSSLRAAARHHEVVAVYTQPDRPAGRGRGLMPSPVKLEAIARGIPVYQPENLKTPEAQQQLRDLQPDLMVVVAYGLILP
;
A
#
# COMPACT_ATOMS: atom_id res chain seq x y z
N MET A 1 -15.48 -8.82 -0.44
CA MET A 1 -15.09 -7.64 -1.24
C MET A 1 -13.61 -7.74 -1.53
N LYS A 2 -13.21 -7.39 -2.74
CA LYS A 2 -11.82 -7.17 -3.15
C LYS A 2 -11.40 -5.77 -2.72
N ILE A 3 -10.41 -5.69 -1.85
CA ILE A 3 -9.91 -4.43 -1.31
C ILE A 3 -8.49 -4.17 -1.81
N VAL A 4 -8.25 -2.93 -2.25
CA VAL A 4 -6.90 -2.38 -2.30
C VAL A 4 -6.67 -1.57 -1.03
N PHE A 5 -5.58 -1.82 -0.33
CA PHE A 5 -5.20 -1.05 0.84
C PHE A 5 -4.06 -0.10 0.51
N ALA A 6 -4.14 1.17 0.88
CA ALA A 6 -3.09 2.16 0.67
C ALA A 6 -2.66 2.80 2.00
N GLY A 7 -1.40 2.63 2.38
CA GLY A 7 -0.85 3.17 3.61
C GLY A 7 0.65 3.01 3.69
N THR A 8 1.30 3.79 4.57
CA THR A 8 2.77 3.80 4.67
C THR A 8 3.26 3.57 6.11
N PRO A 9 2.90 4.39 7.12
CA PRO A 9 3.51 4.31 8.44
C PRO A 9 2.95 3.16 9.29
N GLU A 10 3.59 2.91 10.43
CA GLU A 10 3.17 1.92 11.45
C GLU A 10 1.69 2.08 11.84
N PHE A 11 1.21 3.32 11.93
CA PHE A 11 -0.18 3.64 12.24
C PHE A 11 -1.19 2.94 11.31
N ALA A 12 -0.84 2.71 10.04
CA ALA A 12 -1.72 2.08 9.06
C ALA A 12 -1.73 0.54 9.14
N VAL A 13 -0.74 -0.08 9.81
CA VAL A 13 -0.58 -1.54 9.85
C VAL A 13 -1.78 -2.22 10.52
N SER A 14 -2.29 -1.68 11.62
CA SER A 14 -3.45 -2.23 12.31
C SER A 14 -4.71 -2.24 11.43
N SER A 15 -4.89 -1.22 10.58
CA SER A 15 -6.00 -1.14 9.63
C SER A 15 -5.84 -2.15 8.49
N LEU A 16 -4.62 -2.36 7.96
CA LEU A 16 -4.34 -3.41 6.98
C LEU A 16 -4.67 -4.79 7.57
N ARG A 17 -4.22 -5.07 8.79
CA ARG A 17 -4.51 -6.33 9.49
C ARG A 17 -6.01 -6.55 9.65
N ALA A 18 -6.76 -5.51 10.00
CA ALA A 18 -8.21 -5.59 10.12
C ALA A 18 -8.88 -5.86 8.76
N ALA A 19 -8.50 -5.11 7.71
CA ALA A 19 -9.05 -5.30 6.37
C ALA A 19 -8.81 -6.74 5.86
N ALA A 20 -7.59 -7.26 6.01
CA ALA A 20 -7.22 -8.61 5.57
C ALA A 20 -7.87 -9.74 6.37
N ARG A 21 -8.43 -9.47 7.56
CA ARG A 21 -9.20 -10.47 8.32
C ARG A 21 -10.64 -10.59 7.84
N HIS A 22 -11.22 -9.52 7.30
CA HIS A 22 -12.64 -9.47 6.96
C HIS A 22 -12.91 -9.53 5.45
N HIS A 23 -11.91 -9.19 4.64
CA HIS A 23 -12.03 -9.05 3.20
C HIS A 23 -10.77 -9.55 2.48
N GLU A 24 -10.89 -9.74 1.17
CA GLU A 24 -9.76 -10.13 0.31
C GLU A 24 -8.96 -8.88 -0.04
N VAL A 25 -7.80 -8.69 0.59
CA VAL A 25 -6.90 -7.59 0.22
C VAL A 25 -6.04 -8.05 -0.98
N VAL A 26 -6.43 -7.62 -2.17
CA VAL A 26 -5.82 -8.05 -3.44
C VAL A 26 -4.50 -7.33 -3.73
N ALA A 27 -4.29 -6.16 -3.13
CA ALA A 27 -3.04 -5.42 -3.23
C ALA A 27 -2.85 -4.42 -2.11
N VAL A 28 -1.59 -4.09 -1.84
CA VAL A 28 -1.16 -3.02 -0.95
C VAL A 28 -0.36 -1.97 -1.72
N TYR A 29 -0.78 -0.71 -1.60
CA TYR A 29 -0.04 0.45 -2.08
C TYR A 29 0.65 1.14 -0.91
N THR A 30 1.94 1.41 -1.04
CA THR A 30 2.74 2.14 -0.04
C THR A 30 3.72 3.05 -0.75
N GLN A 31 4.24 4.09 -0.08
CA GLN A 31 5.32 4.88 -0.67
C GLN A 31 6.55 4.01 -1.00
N PRO A 32 7.34 4.39 -2.02
CA PRO A 32 8.67 3.83 -2.28
C PRO A 32 9.53 3.79 -1.02
N ASP A 33 10.43 2.81 -0.94
CA ASP A 33 11.37 2.71 0.17
C ASP A 33 12.23 3.97 0.20
N ARG A 34 12.32 4.62 1.37
CA ARG A 34 13.09 5.87 1.53
C ARG A 34 14.20 5.67 2.55
N PRO A 35 15.32 6.41 2.40
CA PRO A 35 16.37 6.44 3.42
C PRO A 35 15.80 6.91 4.76
N ALA A 36 16.08 6.19 5.83
CA ALA A 36 15.67 6.58 7.18
C ALA A 36 16.75 6.23 8.22
N GLY A 37 16.71 6.91 9.37
CA GLY A 37 17.68 6.73 10.46
C GLY A 37 19.11 7.25 10.18
N ARG A 38 20.03 7.00 11.11
CA ARG A 38 21.46 7.28 10.94
C ARG A 38 22.07 6.17 10.08
N GLY A 39 22.71 6.53 8.97
CA GLY A 39 23.26 5.57 8.00
C GLY A 39 22.48 5.48 6.68
N ARG A 40 21.28 6.09 6.58
CA ARG A 40 20.51 6.27 5.33
C ARG A 40 20.30 5.01 4.48
N GLY A 41 20.25 3.83 5.09
CA GLY A 41 19.82 2.61 4.40
C GLY A 41 18.37 2.75 3.92
N LEU A 42 18.06 2.20 2.75
CA LEU A 42 16.68 2.08 2.28
C LEU A 42 15.92 1.18 3.26
N MET A 43 14.90 1.72 3.91
CA MET A 43 14.03 0.95 4.78
C MET A 43 12.65 0.78 4.14
N PRO A 44 12.13 -0.46 4.05
CA PRO A 44 10.77 -0.69 3.63
C PRO A 44 9.80 -0.09 4.64
N SER A 45 8.64 0.35 4.18
CA SER A 45 7.60 0.87 5.06
C SER A 45 7.05 -0.25 5.97
N PRO A 46 6.54 0.08 7.17
CA PRO A 46 5.84 -0.89 8.01
C PRO A 46 4.70 -1.62 7.29
N VAL A 47 3.94 -0.90 6.45
CA VAL A 47 2.86 -1.49 5.66
C VAL A 47 3.39 -2.47 4.60
N LYS A 48 4.52 -2.16 3.94
CA LYS A 48 5.19 -3.07 3.01
C LYS A 48 5.58 -4.39 3.69
N LEU A 49 6.18 -4.29 4.88
CA LEU A 49 6.62 -5.47 5.64
C LEU A 49 5.44 -6.37 6.00
N GLU A 50 4.34 -5.78 6.49
CA GLU A 50 3.12 -6.53 6.83
C GLU A 50 2.50 -7.20 5.58
N ALA A 51 2.47 -6.50 4.44
CA ALA A 51 1.94 -7.04 3.20
C ALA A 51 2.75 -8.23 2.69
N ILE A 52 4.09 -8.12 2.69
CA ILE A 52 4.99 -9.20 2.29
C ILE A 52 4.82 -10.42 3.21
N ALA A 53 4.74 -10.21 4.53
CA ALA A 53 4.55 -11.30 5.50
C ALA A 53 3.23 -12.07 5.27
N ARG A 54 2.23 -11.44 4.65
CA ARG A 54 0.95 -12.04 4.28
C ARG A 54 0.90 -12.57 2.84
N GLY A 55 1.96 -12.38 2.05
CA GLY A 55 1.97 -12.74 0.63
C GLY A 55 1.06 -11.85 -0.24
N ILE A 56 0.76 -10.63 0.20
CA ILE A 56 -0.09 -9.69 -0.55
C ILE A 56 0.80 -8.90 -1.53
N PRO A 57 0.42 -8.76 -2.82
CA PRO A 57 1.15 -7.95 -3.79
C PRO A 57 1.33 -6.51 -3.31
N VAL A 58 2.55 -5.97 -3.48
CA VAL A 58 2.90 -4.61 -3.08
C VAL A 58 3.21 -3.75 -4.30
N TYR A 59 2.63 -2.57 -4.35
CA TYR A 59 2.87 -1.55 -5.38
C TYR A 59 3.39 -0.26 -4.74
N GLN A 60 4.45 0.30 -5.33
CA GLN A 60 5.14 1.49 -4.81
C GLN A 60 5.31 2.57 -5.88
N PRO A 61 4.22 3.10 -6.46
CA PRO A 61 4.35 4.17 -7.43
C PRO A 61 4.82 5.46 -6.77
N GLU A 62 5.61 6.27 -7.50
CA GLU A 62 6.00 7.61 -7.04
C GLU A 62 4.80 8.57 -6.97
N ASN A 63 3.78 8.36 -7.82
CA ASN A 63 2.51 9.09 -7.82
C ASN A 63 1.41 8.26 -8.52
N LEU A 64 0.13 8.64 -8.32
CA LEU A 64 -1.03 7.97 -8.94
C LEU A 64 -1.64 8.73 -10.13
N LYS A 65 -0.92 9.73 -10.67
CA LYS A 65 -1.43 10.57 -11.78
C LYS A 65 -1.16 9.98 -13.16
N THR A 66 -0.16 9.12 -13.27
CA THR A 66 0.22 8.49 -14.54
C THR A 66 -0.85 7.48 -14.99
N PRO A 67 -1.22 7.45 -16.28
CA PRO A 67 -2.17 6.47 -16.82
C PRO A 67 -1.81 5.03 -16.48
N GLU A 68 -0.52 4.70 -16.44
CA GLU A 68 0.01 3.37 -16.13
C GLU A 68 -0.33 2.95 -14.70
N ALA A 69 -0.04 3.81 -13.71
CA ALA A 69 -0.37 3.54 -12.30
C ALA A 69 -1.88 3.40 -12.07
N GLN A 70 -2.69 4.20 -12.79
CA GLN A 70 -4.13 4.09 -12.71
C GLN A 70 -4.65 2.82 -13.40
N GLN A 71 -4.06 2.42 -14.52
CA GLN A 71 -4.44 1.19 -15.21
C GLN A 71 -4.11 -0.03 -14.35
N GLN A 72 -2.93 -0.06 -13.75
CA GLN A 72 -2.55 -1.11 -12.81
C GLN A 72 -3.54 -1.22 -11.64
N LEU A 73 -4.05 -0.10 -11.12
CA LEU A 73 -5.09 -0.12 -10.08
C LEU A 73 -6.44 -0.63 -10.63
N ARG A 74 -6.82 -0.24 -11.85
CA ARG A 74 -8.06 -0.70 -12.50
C ARG A 74 -8.04 -2.21 -12.78
N ASP A 75 -6.90 -2.75 -13.19
CA ASP A 75 -6.74 -4.16 -13.52
C ASP A 75 -6.91 -5.09 -12.30
N LEU A 76 -6.72 -4.55 -11.10
CA LEU A 76 -6.99 -5.26 -9.84
C LEU A 76 -8.50 -5.44 -9.56
N GLN A 77 -9.34 -4.67 -10.26
CA GLN A 77 -10.81 -4.68 -10.11
C GLN A 77 -11.27 -4.64 -8.63
N PRO A 78 -10.82 -3.67 -7.82
CA PRO A 78 -11.25 -3.58 -6.44
C PRO A 78 -12.70 -3.08 -6.31
N ASP A 79 -13.42 -3.61 -5.32
CA ASP A 79 -14.72 -3.07 -4.90
C ASP A 79 -14.53 -1.79 -4.07
N LEU A 80 -13.39 -1.70 -3.35
CA LEU A 80 -13.09 -0.62 -2.42
C LEU A 80 -11.58 -0.38 -2.31
N MET A 81 -11.18 0.90 -2.22
CA MET A 81 -9.83 1.30 -1.81
C MET A 81 -9.86 1.89 -0.41
N VAL A 82 -9.15 1.27 0.55
CA VAL A 82 -9.01 1.75 1.92
C VAL A 82 -7.71 2.54 2.04
N VAL A 83 -7.78 3.81 2.46
CA VAL A 83 -6.63 4.72 2.49
C VAL A 83 -6.35 5.17 3.91
N VAL A 84 -5.15 4.88 4.43
CA VAL A 84 -4.74 5.24 5.80
C VAL A 84 -3.31 5.76 5.78
N ALA A 85 -3.14 7.07 5.99
CA ALA A 85 -1.83 7.73 6.06
C ALA A 85 -0.88 7.36 4.88
N TYR A 86 -1.40 7.33 3.65
CA TYR A 86 -0.65 6.90 2.47
C TYR A 86 0.39 7.93 2.01
N GLY A 87 0.02 9.21 1.98
CA GLY A 87 0.90 10.33 1.67
C GLY A 87 1.10 10.65 0.18
N LEU A 88 0.49 9.88 -0.74
CA LEU A 88 0.29 10.31 -2.13
C LEU A 88 -1.12 10.88 -2.31
N ILE A 89 -1.27 11.79 -3.27
CA ILE A 89 -2.56 12.35 -3.68
C ILE A 89 -3.28 11.34 -4.58
N LEU A 90 -4.57 11.12 -4.31
CA LEU A 90 -5.49 10.39 -5.20
C LEU A 90 -6.14 11.40 -6.16
N PRO A 91 -5.89 11.29 -7.48
CA PRO A 91 -6.48 12.18 -8.47
C PRO A 91 -7.93 11.83 -8.83
#